data_AF-A0A7J6U8I7-F1
#
_entry.id   AF-A0A7J6U8I7-F1
#
_cell.length_a   1.000
_cell.length_b   1.000
_cell.length_c   1.000
_cell.angle_alpha   90.00
_cell.angle_beta   90.00
_cell.angle_gamma   90.00
#
_symmetry.space_group_name_H-M   'P 1'
#
loop_
_entity.id
_entity.type
_entity.pdbx_description
1 polymer ?
#
loop_
_entity_poly.entity_id
_entity_poly.type
_entity_poly.pdbx_seq_one_letter_code
_entity_poly.pdbx_strand_id
1 'polypeptide(L)'
;MPEYKPPYDPKPVEEAKALAVKWEGAAHNGVIPECSGVRDWPSAKKCIMLNTLISDGRFEDGRYASEVVKKMNDAYGFLDTNCEVRCDFIQLALSSGWEEAKQEAVKLVTEQGRMKFTRTLYRSLAEVDPELARKTFEEHKLFYHPICRKMVQKDIGLDSDSDE
;
A
#
# COMPACT_ATOMS: atom_id res chain seq x y z
N MET A 1 13.20 17.57 13.18
CA MET A 1 12.15 17.31 14.21
C MET A 1 12.32 18.32 15.33
N PRO A 2 11.24 18.78 15.99
CA PRO A 2 11.36 19.64 17.17
C PRO A 2 12.10 18.91 18.31
N GLU A 3 12.80 19.65 19.17
CA GLU A 3 13.53 19.10 20.31
C GLU A 3 12.60 18.48 21.36
N TYR A 4 11.43 19.09 21.57
CA TYR A 4 10.42 18.58 22.49
C TYR A 4 9.56 17.50 21.84
N LYS A 5 9.50 16.32 22.47
CA LYS A 5 8.59 15.23 22.13
C LYS A 5 7.52 15.11 23.22
N PRO A 6 6.24 15.41 22.94
CA PRO A 6 5.17 15.20 23.90
C PRO A 6 5.08 13.73 24.33
N PRO A 7 4.73 13.44 25.60
CA PRO A 7 4.48 12.08 26.04
C PRO A 7 3.23 11.52 25.33
N TYR A 8 3.33 10.29 24.84
CA TYR A 8 2.21 9.53 24.26
C TYR A 8 2.32 8.06 24.71
N ASP A 9 1.19 7.35 24.71
CA ASP A 9 1.18 5.91 25.00
C ASP A 9 1.66 5.11 23.77
N PRO A 10 2.82 4.43 23.84
CA PRO A 10 3.37 3.72 22.69
C PRO A 10 2.73 2.33 22.49
N LYS A 11 1.97 1.79 23.46
CA LYS A 11 1.52 0.39 23.43
C LYS A 11 0.81 -0.02 22.14
N PRO A 12 -0.15 0.75 21.57
CA PRO A 12 -0.82 0.34 20.34
C PRO A 12 0.14 0.27 19.14
N VAL A 13 1.14 1.15 19.12
CA VAL A 13 2.18 1.20 18.08
C VAL A 13 3.13 0.01 18.23
N GLU A 14 3.59 -0.26 19.45
CA GLU A 14 4.49 -1.38 19.75
C GLU A 14 3.85 -2.72 19.43
N GLU A 15 2.57 -2.92 19.78
CA GLU A 15 1.83 -4.14 19.44
C GLU A 15 1.69 -4.34 17.92
N ALA A 16 1.39 -3.27 17.18
CA ALA A 16 1.28 -3.31 15.72
C ALA A 16 2.63 -3.63 15.06
N LYS A 17 3.71 -3.02 15.54
CA LYS A 17 5.08 -3.27 15.07
C LYS A 17 5.58 -4.67 15.41
N ALA A 18 5.30 -5.15 16.62
CA ALA A 18 5.65 -6.50 17.04
C ALA A 18 4.97 -7.55 16.15
N LEU A 19 3.73 -7.29 15.71
CA LEU A 19 3.06 -8.14 14.74
C LEU A 19 3.68 -8.04 13.34
N ALA A 20 4.04 -6.84 12.88
CA ALA A 20 4.75 -6.68 11.61
C ALA A 20 6.04 -7.52 11.55
N VAL A 21 6.86 -7.49 12.60
CA VAL A 21 8.09 -8.30 12.69
C VAL A 21 7.80 -9.82 12.63
N LYS A 22 6.69 -10.28 13.22
CA LYS A 22 6.29 -11.70 13.11
C LYS A 22 5.94 -12.07 11.67
N TRP A 23 5.23 -11.21 10.95
CA TRP A 23 4.91 -11.43 9.53
C TRP A 23 6.14 -11.37 8.63
N GLU A 24 7.11 -10.54 8.97
CA GLU A 24 8.41 -10.53 8.31
C GLU A 24 9.17 -11.84 8.55
N GLY A 25 9.22 -12.34 9.78
CA GLY A 25 9.77 -13.65 10.08
C GLY A 25 9.09 -14.79 9.31
N ALA A 26 7.76 -14.71 9.17
CA ALA A 26 6.96 -15.66 8.39
C ALA A 26 7.33 -15.68 6.90
N ALA A 27 7.78 -14.56 6.35
CA ALA A 27 8.27 -14.49 4.98
C ALA A 27 9.53 -15.32 4.75
N HIS A 28 10.36 -15.48 5.79
CA HIS A 28 11.61 -16.25 5.72
C HIS A 28 11.46 -17.72 6.11
N ASN A 29 10.57 -18.05 7.06
CA ASN A 29 10.46 -19.41 7.62
C ASN A 29 9.15 -20.13 7.26
N GLY A 30 8.21 -19.46 6.58
CA GLY A 30 6.92 -20.01 6.15
C GLY A 30 5.89 -20.22 7.27
N VAL A 31 6.22 -19.86 8.52
CA VAL A 31 5.33 -20.04 9.68
C VAL A 31 4.44 -18.82 9.84
N ILE A 32 3.16 -18.97 9.49
CA ILE A 32 2.15 -17.92 9.60
C ILE A 32 1.89 -17.61 11.09
N PRO A 33 1.92 -16.35 11.52
CA PRO A 33 1.59 -16.01 12.89
C PRO A 33 0.08 -16.18 13.17
N GLU A 34 -0.27 -16.91 14.23
CA GLU A 34 -1.64 -16.94 14.74
C GLU A 34 -2.00 -15.59 15.35
N CYS A 35 -2.99 -14.92 14.78
CA CYS A 35 -3.38 -13.57 15.19
C CYS A 35 -4.89 -13.40 15.09
N SER A 36 -5.60 -13.97 16.07
CA SER A 36 -6.99 -13.63 16.33
C SER A 36 -7.12 -12.17 16.76
N GLY A 37 -8.15 -11.47 16.27
CA GLY A 37 -8.51 -10.12 16.75
C GLY A 37 -7.91 -8.95 15.98
N VAL A 38 -7.03 -9.16 14.99
CA VAL A 38 -6.57 -8.08 14.10
C VAL A 38 -7.73 -7.49 13.30
N ARG A 39 -8.73 -8.31 12.94
CA ARG A 39 -9.95 -7.84 12.28
C ARG A 39 -10.68 -6.79 13.11
N ASP A 40 -10.64 -6.90 14.44
CA ASP A 40 -11.29 -5.98 15.37
C ASP A 40 -10.43 -4.77 15.74
N TRP A 41 -9.18 -4.70 15.24
CA TRP A 41 -8.32 -3.55 15.49
C TRP A 41 -8.88 -2.27 14.84
N PRO A 42 -8.67 -1.11 15.49
CA PRO A 42 -8.89 0.18 14.84
C PRO A 42 -8.08 0.31 13.55
N SER A 43 -8.64 0.95 12.53
CA SER A 43 -7.98 1.12 11.23
C SER A 43 -6.59 1.76 11.35
N ALA A 44 -6.42 2.73 12.25
CA ALA A 44 -5.13 3.35 12.50
C ALA A 44 -4.04 2.34 12.93
N LYS A 45 -4.40 1.38 13.78
CA LYS A 45 -3.48 0.33 14.23
C LYS A 45 -3.12 -0.64 13.11
N LYS A 46 -4.09 -1.00 12.26
CA LYS A 46 -3.86 -1.79 11.03
C LYS A 46 -2.93 -1.06 10.06
N CYS A 47 -3.16 0.23 9.83
CA CYS A 47 -2.28 1.07 9.02
C CYS A 47 -0.87 1.14 9.60
N ILE A 48 -0.69 1.27 10.91
CA ILE A 48 0.66 1.26 11.53
C ILE A 48 1.39 -0.06 11.22
N MET A 49 0.72 -1.19 11.37
CA MET A 49 1.28 -2.50 11.04
C MET A 49 1.70 -2.58 9.57
N LEU A 50 0.80 -2.25 8.63
CA LEU A 50 1.07 -2.30 7.19
C LEU A 50 2.17 -1.32 6.78
N ASN A 51 2.14 -0.08 7.28
CA ASN A 51 3.18 0.91 7.00
C ASN A 51 4.54 0.51 7.59
N THR A 52 4.56 -0.23 8.70
CA THR A 52 5.82 -0.81 9.23
C THR A 52 6.38 -1.82 8.24
N LEU A 53 5.56 -2.78 7.76
CA LEU A 53 5.97 -3.76 6.74
C LEU A 53 6.44 -3.10 5.43
N ILE A 54 5.76 -2.05 4.99
CA ILE A 54 6.13 -1.27 3.80
C ILE A 54 7.46 -0.53 4.04
N SER A 55 7.62 0.14 5.19
CA SER A 55 8.81 0.98 5.45
C SER A 55 10.07 0.15 5.66
N ASP A 56 9.93 -1.00 6.33
CA ASP A 56 11.06 -1.90 6.61
C ASP A 56 11.49 -2.69 5.37
N GLY A 57 10.68 -2.69 4.31
CA GLY A 57 10.87 -3.52 3.11
C GLY A 57 10.52 -2.84 1.79
N ARG A 58 10.63 -1.51 1.68
CA ARG A 58 10.44 -0.83 0.38
C ARG A 58 11.51 -1.29 -0.61
N PHE A 59 11.10 -2.18 -1.52
CA PHE A 59 11.73 -2.42 -2.83
C PHE A 59 13.11 -3.08 -2.83
N GLU A 60 13.38 -3.98 -1.88
CA GLU A 60 14.35 -5.06 -2.14
C GLU A 60 13.58 -6.25 -2.69
N ASP A 61 13.81 -6.57 -3.96
CA ASP A 61 13.10 -7.61 -4.72
C ASP A 61 12.80 -8.86 -3.89
N GLY A 62 11.51 -9.21 -3.78
CA GLY A 62 11.08 -10.52 -3.29
C GLY A 62 11.19 -10.75 -1.78
N ARG A 63 11.29 -9.70 -0.94
CA ARG A 63 11.36 -9.90 0.52
C ARG A 63 10.11 -10.55 1.12
N TYR A 64 8.94 -10.27 0.56
CA TYR A 64 7.70 -10.93 0.95
C TYR A 64 7.21 -11.81 -0.19
N ALA A 65 7.18 -13.12 0.02
CA ALA A 65 6.57 -14.04 -0.93
C ALA A 65 5.08 -13.72 -1.09
N SER A 66 4.58 -13.72 -2.33
CA SER A 66 3.18 -13.42 -2.64
C SER A 66 2.19 -14.27 -1.83
N GLU A 67 2.57 -15.52 -1.54
CA GLU A 67 1.82 -16.49 -0.75
C GLU A 67 1.61 -16.02 0.70
N VAL A 68 2.61 -15.34 1.28
CA VAL A 68 2.55 -14.83 2.65
C VAL A 68 1.61 -13.63 2.72
N VAL A 69 1.64 -12.76 1.71
CA VAL A 69 0.72 -11.63 1.61
C VAL A 69 -0.71 -12.08 1.33
N LYS A 70 -0.91 -13.12 0.50
CA LYS A 70 -2.22 -13.78 0.31
C LYS A 70 -2.78 -14.30 1.63
N LYS A 71 -1.98 -15.04 2.38
CA LYS A 71 -2.34 -15.56 3.72
C LYS A 71 -2.68 -14.43 4.71
N MET A 72 -1.99 -13.30 4.63
CA MET A 72 -2.30 -12.11 5.43
C MET A 72 -3.68 -11.54 5.07
N ASN A 73 -4.01 -11.45 3.77
CA ASN A 73 -5.35 -11.05 3.34
C ASN A 73 -6.41 -12.04 3.83
N ASP A 74 -6.19 -13.34 3.71
CA ASP A 74 -7.15 -14.37 4.14
C ASP A 74 -7.40 -14.28 5.66
N ALA A 75 -6.34 -14.06 6.44
CA ALA A 75 -6.42 -13.89 7.88
C ALA A 75 -7.21 -12.64 8.28
N TYR A 76 -7.01 -11.50 7.60
CA TYR A 76 -7.44 -10.19 8.11
C TYR A 76 -8.46 -9.43 7.26
N GLY A 77 -8.69 -9.81 6.01
CA GLY A 77 -9.62 -9.15 5.09
C GLY A 77 -9.19 -7.74 4.69
N PHE A 78 -7.90 -7.52 4.43
CA PHE A 78 -7.37 -6.17 4.16
C PHE A 78 -7.78 -5.60 2.79
N LEU A 79 -8.21 -6.43 1.84
CA LEU A 79 -8.83 -5.96 0.60
C LEU A 79 -10.30 -5.54 0.77
N ASP A 80 -11.03 -6.14 1.72
CA ASP A 80 -12.45 -5.89 1.97
C ASP A 80 -12.66 -5.05 3.24
N THR A 81 -12.11 -3.83 3.22
CA THR A 81 -12.20 -2.91 4.35
C THR A 81 -12.13 -1.45 3.90
N ASN A 82 -12.07 -0.54 4.87
CA ASN A 82 -11.90 0.89 4.65
C ASN A 82 -10.71 1.23 3.73
N CYS A 83 -10.84 2.33 3.00
CA CYS A 83 -9.90 2.74 1.96
C CYS A 83 -8.46 2.97 2.46
N GLU A 84 -8.27 3.42 3.72
CA GLU A 84 -6.94 3.64 4.29
C GLU A 84 -6.15 2.32 4.40
N VAL A 85 -6.77 1.30 5.01
CA VAL A 85 -6.14 -0.03 5.17
C VAL A 85 -6.01 -0.73 3.81
N ARG A 86 -7.04 -0.63 2.95
CA ARG A 86 -7.01 -1.23 1.60
C ARG A 86 -5.87 -0.64 0.76
N CYS A 87 -5.67 0.68 0.80
CA CYS A 87 -4.58 1.35 0.07
C CYS A 87 -3.19 0.93 0.57
N ASP A 88 -2.98 0.87 1.89
CA ASP A 88 -1.71 0.43 2.48
C ASP A 88 -1.44 -1.04 2.11
N PHE A 89 -2.47 -1.89 2.16
CA PHE A 89 -2.32 -3.30 1.82
C PHE A 89 -2.01 -3.54 0.35
N ILE A 90 -2.67 -2.83 -0.57
CA ILE A 90 -2.39 -2.95 -2.01
C ILE A 90 -0.93 -2.55 -2.31
N GLN A 91 -0.40 -1.51 -1.67
CA GLN A 91 1.02 -1.16 -1.85
C GLN A 91 1.96 -2.30 -1.45
N LEU A 92 1.72 -2.92 -0.29
CA LEU A 92 2.49 -4.08 0.17
C LEU A 92 2.35 -5.27 -0.81
N ALA A 93 1.14 -5.53 -1.28
CA ALA A 93 0.85 -6.63 -2.19
C ALA A 93 1.53 -6.44 -3.55
N LEU A 94 1.52 -5.23 -4.11
CA LEU A 94 2.27 -4.90 -5.33
C LEU A 94 3.77 -5.19 -5.15
N SER A 95 4.37 -4.77 -4.04
CA SER A 95 5.80 -5.06 -3.78
C SER A 95 6.14 -6.53 -3.59
N SER A 96 5.15 -7.39 -3.32
CA SER A 96 5.34 -8.84 -3.16
C SER A 96 5.27 -9.62 -4.48
N GLY A 97 4.99 -8.95 -5.60
CA GLY A 97 4.74 -9.60 -6.90
C GLY A 97 3.40 -10.33 -6.98
N TRP A 98 2.44 -10.00 -6.10
CA TRP A 98 1.10 -10.57 -6.16
C TRP A 98 0.31 -9.96 -7.33
N GLU A 99 0.14 -10.71 -8.42
CA GLU A 99 -0.48 -10.21 -9.66
C GLU A 99 -1.91 -9.67 -9.50
N GLU A 100 -2.76 -10.30 -8.69
CA GLU A 100 -4.12 -9.81 -8.46
C GLU A 100 -4.15 -8.43 -7.76
N ALA A 101 -3.06 -8.05 -7.07
CA ALA A 101 -2.92 -6.72 -6.49
C ALA A 101 -2.91 -5.60 -7.55
N LYS A 102 -2.43 -5.89 -8.78
CA LYS A 102 -2.49 -4.92 -9.90
C LYS A 102 -3.93 -4.58 -10.26
N GLN A 103 -4.81 -5.58 -10.31
CA GLN A 103 -6.23 -5.37 -10.58
C GLN A 103 -6.91 -4.59 -9.46
N GLU A 104 -6.59 -4.91 -8.19
CA GLU A 104 -7.11 -4.16 -7.04
C GLU A 104 -6.60 -2.71 -7.00
N ALA A 105 -5.36 -2.47 -7.40
CA ALA A 105 -4.80 -1.12 -7.55
C ALA A 105 -5.57 -0.33 -8.62
N VAL A 106 -5.75 -0.90 -9.82
CA VAL A 106 -6.52 -0.31 -10.91
C VAL A 106 -7.93 0.04 -10.42
N LYS A 107 -8.62 -0.93 -9.83
CA LYS A 107 -9.97 -0.75 -9.28
C LYS A 107 -10.04 0.43 -8.30
N LEU A 108 -9.13 0.49 -7.33
CA LEU A 108 -9.15 1.54 -6.31
C LEU A 108 -8.79 2.94 -6.86
N VAL A 109 -7.89 3.02 -7.86
CA VAL A 109 -7.59 4.32 -8.50
C VAL A 109 -8.70 4.79 -9.43
N THR A 110 -9.52 3.89 -9.98
CA THR A 110 -10.67 4.25 -10.82
C THR A 110 -11.96 4.50 -10.03
N GLU A 111 -12.09 3.94 -8.83
CA GLU A 111 -13.25 4.14 -7.96
C GLU A 111 -13.27 5.51 -7.27
N GLN A 112 -12.10 6.10 -6.99
CA GLN A 112 -11.99 7.37 -6.24
C GLN A 112 -10.78 8.22 -6.64
N GLY A 113 -10.84 9.53 -6.37
CA GLY A 113 -9.83 10.51 -6.77
C GLY A 113 -9.06 11.19 -5.63
N ARG A 114 -9.09 10.66 -4.40
CA ARG A 114 -8.37 11.27 -3.27
C ARG A 114 -6.87 11.08 -3.48
N MET A 115 -6.18 12.19 -3.75
CA MET A 115 -4.75 12.22 -4.09
C MET A 115 -3.86 11.38 -3.17
N LYS A 116 -4.17 11.28 -1.86
CA LYS A 116 -3.46 10.42 -0.92
C LYS A 116 -3.35 8.97 -1.41
N PHE A 117 -4.44 8.41 -1.92
CA PHE A 117 -4.50 7.02 -2.38
C PHE A 117 -4.11 6.93 -3.84
N THR A 118 -4.72 7.76 -4.68
CA THR A 118 -4.53 7.73 -6.13
C THR A 118 -3.07 7.90 -6.51
N ARG A 119 -2.38 8.93 -6.00
CA ARG A 119 -0.96 9.16 -6.33
C ARG A 119 -0.06 8.05 -5.80
N THR A 120 -0.32 7.60 -4.57
CA THR A 120 0.49 6.56 -3.93
C THR A 120 0.39 5.24 -4.69
N LEU A 121 -0.83 4.84 -5.10
CA LEU A 121 -1.04 3.61 -5.86
C LEU A 121 -0.52 3.71 -7.29
N TYR A 122 -0.65 4.84 -7.98
CA TYR A 122 -0.05 5.00 -9.31
C TYR A 122 1.47 4.90 -9.27
N ARG A 123 2.12 5.44 -8.23
CA ARG A 123 3.56 5.28 -8.03
C ARG A 123 3.94 3.82 -7.83
N SER A 124 3.30 3.14 -6.88
CA SER A 124 3.57 1.71 -6.62
C SER A 124 3.26 0.82 -7.83
N LEU A 125 2.19 1.14 -8.57
CA LEU A 125 1.85 0.42 -9.80
C LEU A 125 2.88 0.68 -10.90
N ALA A 126 3.34 1.92 -11.06
CA ALA A 126 4.37 2.25 -12.06
C ALA A 126 5.74 1.66 -11.73
N GLU A 127 6.05 1.40 -10.45
CA GLU A 127 7.27 0.71 -10.03
C GLU A 127 7.26 -0.78 -10.46
N VAL A 128 6.08 -1.43 -10.48
CA VAL A 128 5.96 -2.87 -10.81
C VAL A 128 5.47 -3.16 -12.23
N ASP A 129 4.67 -2.25 -12.81
CA ASP A 129 4.05 -2.37 -14.13
C ASP A 129 3.79 -0.97 -14.74
N PRO A 130 4.83 -0.33 -15.30
CA PRO A 130 4.73 1.00 -15.89
C PRO A 130 3.70 1.11 -17.01
N GLU A 131 3.55 0.06 -17.82
CA GLU A 131 2.63 0.03 -18.96
C GLU A 131 1.18 0.04 -18.48
N LEU A 132 0.84 -0.81 -17.51
CA LEU A 132 -0.50 -0.84 -16.91
C LEU A 132 -0.84 0.48 -16.23
N ALA A 133 0.11 1.09 -15.51
CA ALA A 133 -0.09 2.40 -14.88
C ALA A 133 -0.41 3.49 -15.92
N ARG A 134 0.36 3.55 -17.02
CA ARG A 134 0.16 4.54 -18.10
C ARG A 134 -1.16 4.33 -18.82
N LYS A 135 -1.50 3.09 -19.17
CA LYS A 135 -2.76 2.75 -19.81
C LYS A 135 -3.96 3.14 -18.95
N THR A 136 -3.94 2.74 -17.68
CA THR A 136 -5.02 3.04 -16.74
C THR A 136 -5.21 4.54 -16.55
N PHE A 137 -4.10 5.28 -16.42
CA PHE A 137 -4.15 6.74 -16.31
C PHE A 137 -4.75 7.39 -17.55
N GLU A 138 -4.31 7.01 -18.75
CA GLU A 138 -4.81 7.61 -20.00
C GLU A 138 -6.32 7.39 -20.18
N GLU A 139 -6.80 6.19 -19.87
CA GLU A 139 -8.22 5.84 -19.93
C GLU A 139 -9.07 6.66 -18.93
N HIS A 140 -8.53 6.97 -17.75
CA HIS A 140 -9.29 7.57 -16.64
C HIS A 140 -8.87 9.00 -16.27
N LYS A 141 -7.93 9.64 -16.98
CA LYS A 141 -7.37 10.95 -16.60
C LYS A 141 -8.41 12.06 -16.47
N LEU A 142 -9.53 11.97 -17.20
CA LEU A 142 -10.61 12.96 -17.17
C LEU A 142 -11.54 12.81 -15.94
N PHE A 143 -11.50 11.67 -15.25
CA PHE A 143 -12.25 11.45 -14.02
C PHE A 143 -11.64 12.22 -12.83
N TYR A 144 -10.31 12.40 -12.82
CA TYR A 144 -9.63 13.06 -11.72
C TYR A 144 -9.77 14.58 -11.75
N HIS A 145 -9.79 15.20 -10.57
CA HIS A 145 -9.63 16.65 -10.45
C HIS A 145 -8.33 17.11 -11.15
N PRO A 146 -8.30 18.25 -11.86
CA PRO A 146 -7.14 18.68 -12.66
C PRO A 146 -5.80 18.67 -11.91
N ILE A 147 -5.81 19.03 -10.61
CA ILE A 147 -4.63 18.96 -9.75
C ILE A 147 -4.16 17.51 -9.57
N CYS A 148 -5.06 16.59 -9.26
CA CYS A 148 -4.73 15.18 -9.11
C CYS A 148 -4.17 14.62 -10.42
N ARG A 149 -4.81 14.93 -11.56
CA ARG A 149 -4.35 14.52 -12.89
C ARG A 149 -2.91 14.98 -13.16
N LYS A 150 -2.61 16.27 -12.97
CA LYS A 150 -1.26 16.81 -13.20
C LYS A 150 -0.22 16.15 -12.30
N MET A 151 -0.54 15.93 -11.03
CA MET A 151 0.39 15.30 -10.09
C MET A 151 0.65 13.82 -10.41
N VAL A 152 -0.39 13.07 -10.79
CA VAL A 152 -0.24 11.66 -11.20
C VAL A 152 0.59 11.57 -12.48
N GLN A 153 0.32 12.42 -13.48
CA GLN A 153 1.07 12.47 -14.74
C GLN A 153 2.58 12.63 -14.50
N LYS A 154 2.94 13.54 -13.58
CA LYS A 154 4.32 13.72 -13.14
C LYS A 154 4.87 12.50 -12.42
N ASP A 155 4.10 11.92 -11.50
CA ASP A 155 4.53 10.76 -10.70
C ASP A 155 4.84 9.52 -11.58
N ILE A 156 4.15 9.33 -12.72
CA ILE A 156 4.37 8.20 -13.64
C ILE A 156 5.27 8.52 -14.85
N GLY A 157 5.92 9.70 -14.84
CA GLY A 157 6.90 10.09 -15.86
C GLY A 157 6.29 10.34 -17.25
N LEU A 158 5.08 10.91 -17.31
CA LEU A 158 4.42 11.34 -18.54
C LEU A 158 4.52 12.86 -18.78
N ASP A 159 5.39 13.55 -18.04
CA ASP A 159 5.57 15.01 -18.08
C ASP A 159 6.69 15.44 -19.04
N SER A 160 7.00 14.63 -20.06
CA SER A 160 7.92 15.00 -21.15
C SER A 160 7.15 15.63 -22.32
N ASP A 161 7.40 16.91 -22.54
CA ASP A 161 7.12 17.73 -23.74
C ASP A 161 5.67 18.14 -24.05
N SER A 162 5.20 19.22 -23.40
CA SER A 162 4.22 20.14 -23.99
C SER A 162 4.15 21.48 -23.24
N ASP A 163 5.30 22.14 -23.08
CA ASP A 163 5.38 23.58 -22.78
C ASP A 163 6.29 24.22 -23.86
N GLU A 164 5.81 24.23 -25.11
CA GLU A 164 6.23 25.18 -26.16
C GLU A 164 5.02 26.00 -26.61
#